data_AF-A0A4W5PGE2-F1
#
_entry.id   AF-A0A4W5PGE2-F1
#
_cell.length_a   1.000
_cell.length_b   1.000
_cell.length_c   1.000
_cell.angle_alpha   90.00
_cell.angle_beta   90.00
_cell.angle_gamma   90.00
#
_symmetry.space_group_name_H-M   'P 1'
#
loop_
_entity.id
_entity.type
_entity.pdbx_description
1 polymer ?
#
loop_
_entity_poly.entity_id
_entity_poly.type
_entity_poly.pdbx_seq_one_letter_code
_entity_poly.pdbx_strand_id
1 'polypeptide(L)'
;MGPEILKRFYSCNIESILTGCITAWYGNCSASDRKALQRVVRTAQYITGAKLPAIQDLYTRRCQRKALKIVKDPSHPSHRLFSLLPHGKRYRSAKSWTKRLLNSFYPRAIRLLNRFSAPNSTFMFLQVTYLTHACMELQLGGKKMIFDPWLTGPAFARGWWLLHESPADSMERLCMADLIYISHMHSDHLSYPTLKSLSATRPDVPIYVGDTSRPVFWMLEKSQVQLTNINVVPFGIWQNALLECPSPVVISLRFMILKDEVHPEMDTCIIVEYKGHMILNTVDCTRPNHGRLPHNVDLMMSDFAGGASGFPMTFSGGKYTESWKADFIKNERKELMNYKAQLVKSLQPKIYCPFASYFVEAHPSDRYIKETNTKNNADELNALIKKSAPGITTWTPKPGAVLDLALALMSPSRKAITDPPSGTNIYKDSWDFDLYVDELNRAITAEIFKHKSWIQFYYIWAGFKNYNLVVRVIETDEDFIPIDNGYNYLVDFMDLSFPTQRPTREHPYEEIKNRIGVIRYVVKNGLLWDDLYIGFQNCLSREPDVYHHRFWNHFQTELPVAGPDWDLFLQQVSSYQRSAEPQGIQTESGSASTLF
;
A
#
# COMPACT_ATOMS: atom_id res chain seq x y z
N MET A 1 -37.84 2.75 21.21
CA MET A 1 -36.88 3.89 21.22
C MET A 1 -35.50 3.32 20.93
N GLY A 2 -34.79 3.82 19.92
CA GLY A 2 -33.50 3.21 19.52
C GLY A 2 -32.40 3.36 20.59
N PRO A 3 -31.42 2.43 20.66
CA PRO A 3 -30.33 2.48 21.65
C PRO A 3 -29.58 3.83 21.66
N GLU A 4 -29.44 4.46 20.49
CA GLU A 4 -28.74 5.74 20.33
C GLU A 4 -29.50 6.93 20.97
N ILE A 5 -30.83 6.90 20.94
CA ILE A 5 -31.67 7.91 21.59
C ILE A 5 -31.58 7.76 23.12
N LEU A 6 -31.59 6.52 23.61
CA LEU A 6 -31.46 6.22 25.03
C LEU A 6 -30.06 6.56 25.57
N LYS A 7 -29.00 6.34 24.78
CA LYS A 7 -27.63 6.79 25.09
C LYS A 7 -27.55 8.31 25.22
N ARG A 8 -28.18 9.06 24.30
CA ARG A 8 -28.26 10.53 24.38
C ARG A 8 -29.04 11.00 25.61
N PHE A 9 -30.18 10.36 25.91
CA PHE A 9 -30.94 10.65 27.13
C PHE A 9 -30.11 10.45 28.39
N TYR A 10 -29.35 9.34 28.47
CA TYR A 10 -28.42 9.08 29.57
C TYR A 10 -27.36 10.19 29.67
N SER A 11 -26.68 10.54 28.57
CA SER A 11 -25.61 11.55 28.60
C SER A 11 -26.13 12.95 28.97
N CYS A 12 -27.31 13.33 28.50
CA CYS A 12 -27.90 14.64 28.79
C CYS A 12 -28.43 14.77 30.22
N ASN A 13 -29.02 13.71 30.78
CA ASN A 13 -29.70 13.77 32.08
C ASN A 13 -28.88 13.11 33.19
N ILE A 14 -28.67 11.80 33.08
CA ILE A 14 -28.07 10.99 34.14
C ILE A 14 -26.58 11.29 34.28
N GLU A 15 -25.82 11.25 33.18
CA GLU A 15 -24.38 11.56 33.19
C GLU A 15 -24.12 13.00 33.63
N SER A 16 -24.96 13.95 33.21
CA SER A 16 -24.85 15.37 33.60
C SER A 16 -24.97 15.53 35.12
N ILE A 17 -25.96 14.90 35.74
CA ILE A 17 -26.15 14.90 37.19
C ILE A 17 -24.98 14.19 37.89
N LEU A 18 -24.63 12.98 37.45
CA LEU A 18 -23.53 12.19 38.03
C LEU A 18 -22.18 12.90 37.93
N THR A 19 -21.96 13.69 36.89
CA THR A 19 -20.69 14.40 36.65
C THR A 19 -20.69 15.84 37.15
N GLY A 20 -21.80 16.31 37.74
CA GLY A 20 -21.93 17.62 38.36
C GLY A 20 -20.84 17.86 39.40
N CYS A 21 -19.96 18.83 39.14
CA CYS A 21 -18.80 19.16 39.98
C CYS A 21 -17.93 17.95 40.36
N ILE A 22 -17.93 16.86 39.58
CA ILE A 22 -17.27 15.58 39.93
C ILE A 22 -15.78 15.73 40.24
N THR A 23 -15.12 16.74 39.67
CA THR A 23 -13.72 17.07 39.92
C THR A 23 -13.44 17.51 41.37
N ALA A 24 -14.45 17.98 42.11
CA ALA A 24 -14.31 18.49 43.47
C ALA A 24 -14.44 17.41 44.54
N TRP A 25 -15.31 16.41 44.32
CA TRP A 25 -15.70 15.47 45.37
C TRP A 25 -15.27 14.02 45.10
N TYR A 26 -15.29 13.55 43.86
CA TYR A 26 -15.13 12.12 43.54
C TYR A 26 -13.76 11.54 43.95
N GLY A 27 -12.70 12.35 43.92
CA GLY A 27 -11.38 11.93 44.39
C GLY A 27 -11.36 11.48 45.86
N ASN A 28 -12.25 12.05 46.68
CA ASN A 28 -12.38 11.76 48.10
C ASN A 28 -13.45 10.73 48.44
N CYS A 29 -14.20 10.22 47.45
CA CYS A 29 -15.16 9.15 47.65
C CYS A 29 -14.49 7.88 48.19
N SER A 30 -15.16 7.22 49.11
CA SER A 30 -14.79 5.89 49.62
C SER A 30 -14.97 4.82 48.54
N ALA A 31 -14.46 3.61 48.79
CA ALA A 31 -14.65 2.49 47.87
C ALA A 31 -16.13 2.10 47.72
N SER A 32 -16.93 2.21 48.79
CA SER A 32 -18.37 1.97 48.76
C SER A 32 -19.10 3.00 47.90
N ASP A 33 -18.77 4.29 48.03
CA ASP A 33 -19.39 5.36 47.22
C ASP A 33 -19.12 5.16 45.73
N ARG A 34 -17.87 4.84 45.37
CA ARG A 34 -17.49 4.57 43.98
C ARG A 34 -18.22 3.38 43.40
N LYS A 35 -18.39 2.30 44.19
CA LYS A 35 -19.17 1.14 43.79
C LYS A 35 -20.64 1.51 43.60
N ALA A 36 -21.24 2.32 44.48
CA ALA A 36 -22.62 2.77 44.35
C ALA A 36 -22.83 3.60 43.08
N LEU A 37 -21.95 4.58 42.81
CA LEU A 37 -22.01 5.40 41.59
C LEU A 37 -21.83 4.55 40.32
N GLN A 38 -20.90 3.58 40.34
CA GLN A 38 -20.70 2.70 39.19
C GLN A 38 -21.90 1.77 38.94
N ARG A 39 -22.68 1.40 39.96
CA ARG A 39 -23.92 0.64 39.78
C ARG A 39 -24.98 1.44 39.03
N VAL A 40 -25.08 2.76 39.24
CA VAL A 40 -25.98 3.62 38.46
C VAL A 40 -25.62 3.56 36.98
N VAL A 41 -24.33 3.68 36.65
CA VAL A 41 -23.84 3.56 35.27
C VAL A 41 -24.12 2.17 34.68
N ARG A 42 -23.88 1.09 35.43
CA ARG A 42 -24.16 -0.29 34.96
C ARG A 42 -25.66 -0.52 34.70
N THR A 43 -26.51 0.03 35.56
CA THR A 43 -27.97 -0.05 35.41
C THR A 43 -28.42 0.71 34.17
N ALA A 44 -27.90 1.93 33.95
CA ALA A 44 -28.16 2.68 32.72
C ALA A 44 -27.65 1.94 31.48
N GLN A 45 -26.47 1.31 31.54
CA GLN A 45 -25.91 0.52 30.44
C GLN A 45 -26.81 -0.69 30.11
N TYR A 46 -27.34 -1.37 31.13
CA TYR A 46 -28.30 -2.46 30.95
C TYR A 46 -29.61 -1.97 30.30
N ILE A 47 -30.18 -0.86 30.78
CA ILE A 47 -31.44 -0.30 30.24
C ILE A 47 -31.28 0.22 28.82
N THR A 48 -30.16 0.89 28.52
CA THR A 48 -29.92 1.52 27.21
C THR A 48 -29.47 0.52 26.14
N GLY A 49 -29.02 -0.68 26.53
CA GLY A 49 -28.42 -1.67 25.62
C GLY A 49 -27.09 -1.22 25.00
N ALA A 50 -26.51 -0.11 25.46
CA ALA A 50 -25.30 0.50 24.91
C ALA A 50 -24.19 0.56 25.96
N LYS A 51 -22.94 0.32 25.56
CA LYS A 51 -21.78 0.42 26.45
C LYS A 51 -21.60 1.87 26.93
N LEU A 52 -21.53 2.09 28.25
CA LEU A 52 -21.36 3.41 28.85
C LEU A 52 -20.00 3.54 29.55
N PRO A 53 -19.36 4.74 29.55
CA PRO A 53 -18.09 4.94 30.23
C PRO A 53 -18.19 4.73 31.75
N ALA A 54 -17.18 4.12 32.37
CA ALA A 54 -17.14 3.99 33.82
C ALA A 54 -17.05 5.36 34.51
N ILE A 55 -17.62 5.49 35.71
CA ILE A 55 -17.65 6.78 36.44
C ILE A 55 -16.22 7.28 36.76
N GLN A 56 -15.28 6.34 36.96
CA GLN A 56 -13.86 6.62 37.15
C GLN A 56 -13.22 7.28 35.92
N ASP A 57 -13.62 6.86 34.71
CA ASP A 57 -13.09 7.39 33.45
C ASP A 57 -13.65 8.79 33.21
N LEU A 58 -14.95 8.98 33.47
CA LEU A 58 -15.60 10.30 33.41
C LEU A 58 -14.93 11.29 34.36
N TYR A 59 -14.67 10.90 35.61
CA TYR A 59 -13.94 11.73 36.57
C TYR A 59 -12.54 12.09 36.06
N THR A 60 -11.78 11.11 35.58
CA THR A 60 -10.41 11.31 35.11
C THR A 60 -10.37 12.27 33.92
N ARG A 61 -11.27 12.06 32.95
CA ARG A 61 -11.43 12.91 31.75
C ARG A 61 -11.83 14.35 32.12
N ARG A 62 -12.76 14.53 33.04
CA ARG A 62 -13.19 15.87 33.52
C ARG A 62 -12.06 16.58 34.26
N CYS A 63 -11.28 15.86 35.08
CA CYS A 63 -10.11 16.41 35.76
C CYS A 63 -9.06 16.92 34.75
N GLN A 64 -8.72 16.10 33.74
CA GLN A 64 -7.77 16.48 32.70
C GLN A 64 -8.25 17.68 31.90
N ARG A 65 -9.49 17.67 31.40
CA ARG A 65 -10.05 18.79 30.61
C ARG A 65 -10.02 20.10 31.39
N LYS A 66 -10.43 20.08 32.67
CA LYS A 66 -10.41 21.27 33.52
C LYS A 66 -8.97 21.76 33.75
N ALA A 67 -8.03 20.85 34.00
CA ALA A 67 -6.63 21.19 34.18
C ALA A 67 -6.00 21.79 32.92
N LEU A 68 -6.25 21.20 31.74
CA LEU A 68 -5.76 21.72 30.46
C LEU A 68 -6.33 23.10 30.12
N LYS A 69 -7.59 23.38 30.49
CA LYS A 69 -8.15 24.74 30.36
C LYS A 69 -7.39 25.75 31.21
N ILE A 70 -7.08 25.41 32.47
CA ILE A 70 -6.31 26.27 33.38
C ILE A 70 -4.88 26.47 32.88
N VAL A 71 -4.25 25.42 32.34
CA VAL A 71 -2.89 25.50 31.76
C VAL A 71 -2.86 26.39 30.52
N LYS A 72 -3.88 26.34 29.67
CA LYS A 72 -3.95 27.13 28.43
C LYS A 72 -4.29 28.60 28.65
N ASP A 73 -4.79 28.96 29.83
CA ASP A 73 -5.19 30.32 30.19
C ASP A 73 -4.22 30.90 31.23
N PRO A 74 -3.23 31.70 30.81
CA PRO A 74 -2.29 32.35 31.72
C PRO A 74 -2.96 33.32 32.71
N SER A 75 -4.16 33.83 32.39
CA SER A 75 -4.92 34.74 33.23
C SER A 75 -5.70 34.03 34.35
N HIS A 76 -5.84 32.70 34.26
CA HIS A 76 -6.57 31.93 35.25
C HIS A 76 -5.86 31.98 36.62
N PRO A 77 -6.55 32.30 37.73
CA PRO A 77 -5.92 32.45 39.06
C PRO A 77 -5.09 31.25 39.51
N SER A 78 -5.51 30.05 39.13
CA SER A 78 -4.82 28.79 39.45
C SER A 78 -3.77 28.34 38.44
N HIS A 79 -3.47 29.13 37.39
CA HIS A 79 -2.49 28.77 36.35
C HIS A 79 -1.13 28.42 36.95
N ARG A 80 -0.66 29.23 37.93
CA ARG A 80 0.62 29.03 38.63
C ARG A 80 0.74 27.68 39.35
N LEU A 81 -0.38 27.05 39.71
CA LEU A 81 -0.38 25.72 40.35
C LEU A 81 0.03 24.61 39.36
N PHE A 82 -0.05 24.86 38.05
CA PHE A 82 0.37 23.95 36.99
C PHE A 82 1.69 24.39 36.35
N SER A 83 2.67 24.75 37.18
CA SER A 83 4.01 25.10 36.71
C SER A 83 4.83 23.86 36.33
N LEU A 84 5.53 23.91 35.20
CA LEU A 84 6.47 22.85 34.80
C LEU A 84 7.76 22.89 35.65
N LEU A 85 8.42 21.74 35.76
CA LEU A 85 9.81 21.63 36.21
C LEU A 85 10.76 22.23 35.16
N PRO A 86 12.00 22.61 35.53
CA PRO A 86 12.95 23.27 34.62
C PRO A 86 13.22 22.52 33.31
N HIS A 87 13.13 21.19 33.32
CA HIS A 87 13.30 20.35 32.12
C HIS A 87 12.06 20.30 31.20
N GLY A 88 10.99 21.05 31.50
CA GLY A 88 9.82 21.24 30.63
C GLY A 88 8.86 20.05 30.47
N LYS A 89 9.14 18.89 31.05
CA LYS A 89 8.36 17.66 30.79
C LYS A 89 7.30 17.33 31.84
N ARG A 90 7.48 17.72 33.11
CA ARG A 90 6.59 17.34 34.21
C ARG A 90 6.14 18.56 34.98
N TYR A 91 4.88 18.57 35.40
CA TYR A 91 4.31 19.56 36.31
C TYR A 91 4.82 19.36 37.73
N ARG A 92 5.03 20.46 38.46
CA ARG A 92 5.45 20.45 39.86
C ARG A 92 4.33 19.86 40.72
N SER A 93 4.60 18.69 41.31
CA SER A 93 3.66 18.06 42.24
C SER A 93 3.83 18.65 43.64
N ALA A 94 2.74 19.16 44.23
CA ALA A 94 2.76 19.63 45.61
C ALA A 94 2.83 18.46 46.60
N LYS A 95 3.73 18.56 47.59
CA LYS A 95 3.77 17.61 48.70
C LYS A 95 2.46 17.72 49.48
N SER A 96 1.73 16.62 49.63
CA SER A 96 0.44 16.59 50.32
C SER A 96 0.57 15.75 51.59
N TRP A 97 0.23 16.32 52.75
CA TRP A 97 0.33 15.66 54.05
C TRP A 97 -0.90 14.84 54.44
N THR A 98 -2.02 15.00 53.72
CA THR A 98 -3.26 14.25 53.98
C THR A 98 -3.77 13.61 52.69
N LYS A 99 -4.43 12.44 52.81
CA LYS A 99 -5.11 11.78 51.67
C LYS A 99 -6.19 12.69 51.07
N ARG A 100 -6.87 13.50 51.90
CA ARG A 100 -7.90 14.46 51.46
C ARG A 100 -7.33 15.52 50.51
N LEU A 101 -6.23 16.16 50.89
CA LEU A 101 -5.57 17.15 50.02
C LEU A 101 -4.99 16.46 48.78
N LEU A 102 -4.33 15.32 48.97
CA LEU A 102 -3.74 14.55 47.88
C LEU A 102 -4.78 14.20 46.80
N ASN A 103 -6.00 13.88 47.20
CA ASN A 103 -7.10 13.49 46.31
C ASN A 103 -7.98 14.64 45.84
N SER A 104 -7.74 15.87 46.32
CA SER A 104 -8.40 17.07 45.81
C SER A 104 -7.99 17.36 44.35
N PHE A 105 -8.76 18.24 43.69
CA PHE A 105 -8.62 18.50 42.25
C PHE A 105 -7.18 18.79 41.81
N TYR A 106 -6.49 19.79 42.38
CA TYR A 106 -5.19 20.22 41.85
C TYR A 106 -4.09 19.14 41.98
N PRO A 107 -3.81 18.56 43.17
CA PRO A 107 -2.79 17.52 43.29
C PRO A 107 -3.15 16.25 42.52
N ARG A 108 -4.46 15.93 42.38
CA ARG A 108 -4.88 14.81 41.54
C ARG A 108 -4.70 15.11 40.05
N ALA A 109 -5.09 16.28 39.58
CA ALA A 109 -4.96 16.70 38.19
C ALA A 109 -3.50 16.78 37.77
N ILE A 110 -2.62 17.35 38.59
CA ILE A 110 -1.17 17.39 38.35
C ILE A 110 -0.59 15.97 38.25
N ARG A 111 -0.97 15.06 39.17
CA ARG A 111 -0.52 13.66 39.10
C ARG A 111 -1.07 12.93 37.90
N LEU A 112 -2.29 13.22 37.48
CA LEU A 112 -2.85 12.69 36.24
C LEU A 112 -2.00 13.19 35.07
N LEU A 113 -1.85 14.51 34.89
CA LEU A 113 -1.01 15.09 33.84
C LEU A 113 0.41 14.52 33.85
N ASN A 114 1.04 14.37 35.02
CA ASN A 114 2.38 13.80 35.16
C ASN A 114 2.47 12.29 34.86
N ARG A 115 1.42 11.52 35.14
CA ARG A 115 1.32 10.12 34.70
C ARG A 115 1.24 10.02 33.18
N PHE A 116 0.64 11.03 32.52
CA PHE A 116 0.63 11.18 31.07
C PHE A 116 1.91 11.85 30.52
N SER A 117 2.78 12.40 31.40
CA SER A 117 4.10 12.97 31.08
C SER A 117 5.29 12.05 31.39
N ALA A 118 5.05 10.87 31.98
CA ALA A 118 5.97 9.74 31.82
C ALA A 118 5.64 9.09 30.45
N PRO A 119 6.63 8.58 29.70
CA PRO A 119 6.41 8.05 28.37
C PRO A 119 5.53 6.80 28.48
N ASN A 120 4.21 7.00 28.44
CA ASN A 120 3.20 6.10 27.89
C ASN A 120 1.78 6.71 28.00
N SER A 121 1.27 7.06 26.82
CA SER A 121 -0.13 6.89 26.39
C SER A 121 -1.19 7.84 26.94
N THR A 122 -1.57 8.84 26.14
CA THR A 122 -2.81 8.78 25.31
C THR A 122 -3.10 10.07 24.54
N PHE A 123 -2.28 11.13 24.68
CA PHE A 123 -2.62 12.42 24.07
C PHE A 123 -1.63 13.02 23.04
N MET A 124 -0.47 12.44 22.74
CA MET A 124 0.54 13.11 21.89
C MET A 124 1.35 12.23 20.90
N PHE A 125 0.94 11.02 20.53
CA PHE A 125 1.68 10.28 19.49
C PHE A 125 1.15 10.67 18.11
N LEU A 126 1.94 11.44 17.35
CA LEU A 126 1.87 11.49 15.89
C LEU A 126 3.25 11.10 15.41
N GLN A 127 3.41 9.83 15.03
CA GLN A 127 4.70 9.27 14.66
C GLN A 127 4.59 8.51 13.35
N VAL A 128 5.65 8.53 12.57
CA VAL A 128 5.79 7.79 11.32
C VAL A 128 6.97 6.84 11.45
N THR A 129 6.72 5.55 11.29
CA THR A 129 7.76 4.50 11.28
C THR A 129 7.90 3.99 9.87
N TYR A 130 9.12 3.97 9.33
CA TYR A 130 9.39 3.34 8.04
C TYR A 130 9.69 1.87 8.21
N LEU A 131 9.03 1.02 7.42
CA LEU A 131 9.27 -0.42 7.41
C LEU A 131 10.16 -0.78 6.20
N THR A 132 9.63 -0.65 4.99
CA THR A 132 10.31 -0.97 3.71
C THR A 132 9.62 -0.24 2.56
N HIS A 133 10.28 -0.04 1.43
CA HIS A 133 9.69 0.47 0.19
C HIS A 133 8.62 1.59 0.37
N ALA A 134 7.33 1.30 0.15
CA ALA A 134 6.18 2.18 0.39
C ALA A 134 5.46 1.89 1.73
N CYS A 135 5.91 0.87 2.45
CA CYS A 135 5.36 0.43 3.72
C CYS A 135 5.78 1.32 4.89
N MET A 136 4.80 2.09 5.39
CA MET A 136 4.94 3.02 6.51
C MET A 136 3.85 2.79 7.54
N GLU A 137 4.19 2.85 8.83
CA GLU A 137 3.24 2.87 9.94
C GLU A 137 3.05 4.31 10.43
N LEU A 138 1.81 4.76 10.48
CA LEU A 138 1.40 6.04 11.03
C LEU A 138 0.68 5.82 12.37
N GLN A 139 1.35 6.18 13.46
CA GLN A 139 0.79 6.14 14.83
C GLN A 139 0.04 7.44 15.15
N LEU A 140 -1.26 7.34 15.34
CA LEU A 140 -2.24 8.44 15.49
C LEU A 140 -2.91 8.36 16.87
N GLY A 141 -2.15 8.75 17.90
CA GLY A 141 -2.56 8.60 19.29
C GLY A 141 -2.61 7.14 19.70
N GLY A 142 -3.81 6.60 19.88
CA GLY A 142 -4.03 5.18 20.16
C GLY A 142 -4.39 4.34 18.93
N LYS A 143 -4.25 4.91 17.73
CA LYS A 143 -4.58 4.25 16.46
C LYS A 143 -3.38 4.06 15.57
N LYS A 144 -3.37 3.01 14.76
CA LYS A 144 -2.33 2.70 13.77
C LYS A 144 -2.91 2.58 12.37
N MET A 145 -2.34 3.31 11.42
CA MET A 145 -2.60 3.17 9.99
C MET A 145 -1.34 2.67 9.30
N ILE A 146 -1.46 1.73 8.37
CA ILE A 146 -0.33 1.29 7.54
C ILE A 146 -0.62 1.57 6.07
N PHE A 147 0.40 2.00 5.33
CA PHE A 147 0.37 2.16 3.89
C PHE A 147 1.06 0.97 3.22
N ASP A 148 0.52 0.49 2.10
CA ASP A 148 1.19 -0.36 1.09
C ASP A 148 2.12 -1.45 1.66
N PRO A 149 1.58 -2.49 2.32
CA PRO A 149 2.38 -3.47 3.03
C PRO A 149 3.06 -4.49 2.10
N TRP A 150 4.27 -4.18 1.65
CA TRP A 150 5.20 -5.14 1.02
C TRP A 150 6.36 -5.48 1.96
N LEU A 151 6.23 -6.61 2.66
CA LEU A 151 7.19 -7.06 3.67
C LEU A 151 7.99 -8.31 3.25
N THR A 152 7.50 -9.06 2.27
CA THR A 152 8.13 -10.28 1.77
C THR A 152 7.77 -10.56 0.31
N GLY A 153 8.59 -11.40 -0.32
CA GLY A 153 8.45 -11.83 -1.70
C GLY A 153 8.83 -10.78 -2.74
N PRO A 154 8.83 -11.16 -4.02
CA PRO A 154 9.09 -10.24 -5.12
C PRO A 154 7.84 -9.43 -5.50
N ALA A 155 8.08 -8.44 -6.35
CA ALA A 155 7.07 -7.72 -7.12
C ALA A 155 7.38 -7.86 -8.62
N PHE A 156 6.34 -7.71 -9.45
CA PHE A 156 6.34 -7.86 -10.90
C PHE A 156 6.94 -9.21 -11.32
N ALA A 157 6.21 -10.27 -11.00
CA ALA A 157 6.63 -11.66 -10.94
C ALA A 157 7.89 -11.89 -10.09
N ARG A 158 9.08 -11.61 -10.64
CA ARG A 158 10.39 -11.83 -10.03
C ARG A 158 11.40 -10.75 -10.37
N GLY A 159 10.95 -9.64 -10.97
CA GLY A 159 11.81 -8.56 -11.41
C GLY A 159 12.29 -7.68 -10.26
N TRP A 160 11.44 -7.46 -9.26
CA TRP A 160 11.71 -6.52 -8.19
C TRP A 160 11.77 -7.24 -6.85
N TRP A 161 12.80 -6.94 -6.08
CA TRP A 161 13.02 -7.50 -4.75
C TRP A 161 13.23 -6.38 -3.75
N LEU A 162 12.80 -6.58 -2.50
CA LEU A 162 13.00 -5.62 -1.43
C LEU A 162 14.51 -5.34 -1.26
N LEU A 163 14.88 -4.06 -1.41
CA LEU A 163 16.25 -3.59 -1.18
C LEU A 163 16.58 -3.57 0.33
N HIS A 164 15.58 -3.22 1.13
CA HIS A 164 15.72 -3.08 2.57
C HIS A 164 15.30 -4.36 3.30
N GLU A 165 15.99 -4.65 4.39
CA GLU A 165 15.53 -5.67 5.33
C GLU A 165 14.40 -5.09 6.19
N SER A 166 13.25 -5.78 6.19
CA SER A 166 12.10 -5.39 7.00
C SER A 166 12.45 -5.49 8.50
N PRO A 167 12.04 -4.54 9.35
CA PRO A 167 12.16 -4.69 10.79
C PRO A 167 11.52 -6.00 11.26
N ALA A 168 12.15 -6.68 12.22
CA ALA A 168 11.70 -8.01 12.68
C ALA A 168 10.26 -8.03 13.22
N ASP A 169 9.77 -6.89 13.73
CA ASP A 169 8.41 -6.71 14.26
C ASP A 169 7.40 -6.21 13.20
N SER A 170 7.78 -6.11 11.92
CA SER A 170 6.92 -5.53 10.86
C SER A 170 5.59 -6.27 10.69
N MET A 171 5.61 -7.61 10.71
CA MET A 171 4.39 -8.40 10.59
C MET A 171 3.49 -8.26 11.82
N GLU A 172 4.08 -8.18 13.02
CA GLU A 172 3.34 -7.90 14.26
C GLU A 172 2.68 -6.51 14.20
N ARG A 173 3.42 -5.49 13.75
CA ARG A 173 2.89 -4.13 13.53
C ARG A 173 1.73 -4.14 12.54
N LEU A 174 1.87 -4.88 11.44
CA LEU A 174 0.81 -5.04 10.44
C LEU A 174 -0.45 -5.66 11.04
N CYS A 175 -0.33 -6.74 11.81
CA CYS A 175 -1.44 -7.36 12.52
C CYS A 175 -2.04 -6.44 13.61
N MET A 176 -1.29 -5.49 14.15
CA MET A 176 -1.78 -4.51 15.12
C MET A 176 -2.42 -3.27 14.48
N ALA A 177 -2.42 -3.15 13.15
CA ALA A 177 -3.03 -2.01 12.47
C ALA A 177 -4.53 -1.92 12.77
N ASP A 178 -5.01 -0.69 12.97
CA ASP A 178 -6.45 -0.43 13.07
C ASP A 178 -7.09 -0.25 11.69
N LEU A 179 -6.30 0.18 10.71
CA LEU A 179 -6.67 0.22 9.31
C LEU A 179 -5.44 0.21 8.41
N ILE A 180 -5.63 -0.24 7.17
CA ILE A 180 -4.61 -0.29 6.13
C ILE A 180 -5.12 0.50 4.93
N TYR A 181 -4.24 1.24 4.28
CA TYR A 181 -4.48 1.81 2.96
C TYR A 181 -3.57 1.11 1.95
N ILE A 182 -4.16 0.70 0.83
CA ILE A 182 -3.44 0.18 -0.33
C ILE A 182 -3.72 1.12 -1.48
N SER A 183 -2.66 1.69 -2.04
CA SER A 183 -2.72 2.73 -3.06
C SER A 183 -3.22 2.22 -4.39
N HIS A 184 -2.68 1.10 -4.88
CA HIS A 184 -3.03 0.53 -6.17
C HIS A 184 -2.66 -0.96 -6.23
N MET A 185 -2.87 -1.57 -7.39
CA MET A 185 -2.84 -3.03 -7.57
C MET A 185 -1.47 -3.63 -7.90
N HIS A 186 -0.43 -2.82 -8.12
CA HIS A 186 0.91 -3.34 -8.38
C HIS A 186 1.48 -4.04 -7.14
N SER A 187 2.21 -5.11 -7.37
CA SER A 187 2.58 -6.10 -6.33
C SER A 187 3.58 -5.59 -5.27
N ASP A 188 4.27 -4.49 -5.53
CA ASP A 188 5.12 -3.75 -4.59
C ASP A 188 4.32 -2.86 -3.62
N HIS A 189 3.02 -2.66 -3.88
CA HIS A 189 2.07 -2.00 -2.99
C HIS A 189 0.99 -2.97 -2.47
N LEU A 190 0.51 -3.86 -3.33
CA LEU A 190 -0.43 -4.96 -3.08
C LEU A 190 0.30 -6.31 -3.07
N SER A 191 1.11 -6.54 -2.03
CA SER A 191 1.88 -7.78 -1.90
C SER A 191 1.01 -8.95 -1.42
N TYR A 192 0.56 -9.81 -2.34
CA TYR A 192 -0.16 -11.04 -1.97
C TYR A 192 0.60 -11.98 -1.01
N PRO A 193 1.93 -12.17 -1.12
CA PRO A 193 2.70 -12.92 -0.12
C PRO A 193 2.56 -12.35 1.31
N THR A 194 2.63 -11.02 1.44
CA THR A 194 2.44 -10.33 2.72
C THR A 194 1.00 -10.46 3.21
N LEU A 195 0.02 -10.25 2.31
CA LEU A 195 -1.40 -10.31 2.65
C LEU A 195 -1.88 -11.72 2.99
N LYS A 196 -1.29 -12.77 2.41
CA LYS A 196 -1.55 -14.16 2.80
C LYS A 196 -1.21 -14.39 4.27
N SER A 197 -0.04 -13.92 4.70
CA SER A 197 0.39 -13.97 6.11
C SER A 197 -0.52 -13.14 7.02
N LEU A 198 -0.96 -11.96 6.57
CA LEU A 198 -1.90 -11.11 7.31
C LEU A 198 -3.26 -11.80 7.48
N SER A 199 -3.85 -12.31 6.40
CA SER A 199 -5.17 -12.94 6.41
C SER A 199 -5.25 -14.18 7.30
N ALA A 200 -4.14 -14.90 7.47
CA ALA A 200 -4.05 -16.02 8.40
C ALA A 200 -4.16 -15.60 9.88
N THR A 201 -3.85 -14.35 10.22
CA THR A 201 -3.82 -13.84 11.60
C THR A 201 -4.94 -12.86 11.90
N ARG A 202 -5.22 -11.95 10.97
CA ARG A 202 -6.18 -10.85 11.12
C ARG A 202 -6.94 -10.58 9.81
N PRO A 203 -7.85 -11.49 9.40
CA PRO A 203 -8.61 -11.35 8.16
C PRO A 203 -9.64 -10.21 8.17
N ASP A 204 -9.94 -9.65 9.35
CA ASP A 204 -10.99 -8.64 9.60
C ASP A 204 -10.46 -7.20 9.65
N VAL A 205 -9.15 -6.98 9.51
CA VAL A 205 -8.57 -5.64 9.52
C VAL A 205 -9.19 -4.77 8.41
N PRO A 206 -9.69 -3.56 8.74
CA PRO A 206 -10.22 -2.65 7.72
C PRO A 206 -9.15 -2.24 6.73
N ILE A 207 -9.34 -2.56 5.45
CA ILE A 207 -8.49 -2.12 4.35
C ILE A 207 -9.27 -1.12 3.51
N TYR A 208 -8.65 0.00 3.15
CA TYR A 208 -9.24 1.04 2.31
C TYR A 208 -8.49 1.19 1.00
N VAL A 209 -9.24 1.25 -0.10
CA VAL A 209 -8.72 1.43 -1.47
C VAL A 209 -9.59 2.43 -2.23
N GLY A 210 -9.03 3.07 -3.26
CA GLY A 210 -9.79 3.94 -4.15
C GLY A 210 -10.73 3.17 -5.08
N ASP A 211 -11.79 3.83 -5.52
CA ASP A 211 -12.76 3.32 -6.51
C ASP A 211 -12.22 3.46 -7.95
N THR A 212 -11.16 2.72 -8.26
CA THR A 212 -10.50 2.67 -9.56
C THR A 212 -11.32 1.85 -10.57
N SER A 213 -11.21 2.17 -11.87
CA SER A 213 -11.94 1.43 -12.91
C SER A 213 -11.50 -0.03 -13.03
N ARG A 214 -10.22 -0.33 -12.76
CA ARG A 214 -9.75 -1.68 -12.49
C ARG A 214 -9.69 -1.90 -10.98
N PRO A 215 -10.51 -2.79 -10.39
CA PRO A 215 -10.53 -2.98 -8.94
C PRO A 215 -9.16 -3.38 -8.38
N VAL A 216 -8.72 -2.72 -7.30
CA VAL A 216 -7.42 -2.99 -6.67
C VAL A 216 -7.24 -4.49 -6.36
N PHE A 217 -8.26 -5.11 -5.78
CA PHE A 217 -8.29 -6.51 -5.36
C PHE A 217 -8.86 -7.47 -6.44
N TRP A 218 -8.67 -7.19 -7.72
CA TRP A 218 -9.23 -8.02 -8.80
C TRP A 218 -8.70 -9.47 -8.84
N MET A 219 -7.54 -9.74 -8.24
CA MET A 219 -6.95 -11.09 -8.13
C MET A 219 -7.20 -11.78 -6.79
N LEU A 220 -8.02 -11.21 -5.91
CA LEU A 220 -8.20 -11.70 -4.55
C LEU A 220 -8.63 -13.18 -4.53
N GLU A 221 -9.64 -13.55 -5.31
CA GLU A 221 -10.16 -14.93 -5.36
C GLU A 221 -9.09 -15.96 -5.79
N LYS A 222 -8.18 -15.58 -6.69
CA LYS A 222 -7.11 -16.46 -7.20
C LYS A 222 -5.87 -16.49 -6.31
N SER A 223 -5.72 -15.52 -5.42
CA SER A 223 -4.51 -15.33 -4.59
C SER A 223 -4.46 -16.19 -3.32
N GLN A 224 -5.53 -16.93 -3.00
CA GLN A 224 -5.67 -17.69 -1.74
C GLN A 224 -5.69 -16.82 -0.47
N VAL A 225 -5.78 -15.49 -0.61
CA VAL A 225 -5.87 -14.54 0.50
C VAL A 225 -7.32 -14.41 0.95
N GLN A 226 -7.57 -14.49 2.27
CA GLN A 226 -8.91 -14.43 2.85
C GLN A 226 -9.11 -13.15 3.67
N LEU A 227 -9.47 -12.06 2.99
CA LEU A 227 -9.78 -10.78 3.63
C LEU A 227 -11.30 -10.56 3.67
N THR A 228 -11.80 -10.07 4.80
CA THR A 228 -13.25 -9.95 5.07
C THR A 228 -13.73 -8.51 5.18
N ASN A 229 -12.83 -7.53 5.12
CA ASN A 229 -13.14 -6.12 5.41
C ASN A 229 -12.39 -5.16 4.47
N ILE A 230 -12.67 -5.27 3.17
CA ILE A 230 -12.16 -4.35 2.13
C ILE A 230 -13.22 -3.28 1.87
N ASN A 231 -12.80 -2.01 1.97
CA ASN A 231 -13.64 -0.83 1.84
C ASN A 231 -13.17 -0.02 0.63
N VAL A 232 -13.94 -0.08 -0.46
CA VAL A 232 -13.72 0.76 -1.65
C VAL A 232 -14.37 2.13 -1.38
N VAL A 233 -13.61 3.21 -1.54
CA VAL A 233 -14.10 4.56 -1.24
C VAL A 233 -13.98 5.51 -2.43
N PRO A 234 -14.93 6.44 -2.61
CA PRO A 234 -14.91 7.38 -3.72
C PRO A 234 -13.78 8.40 -3.58
N PHE A 235 -13.24 8.83 -4.72
CA PHE A 235 -12.19 9.86 -4.78
C PHE A 235 -12.67 11.23 -4.29
N GLY A 236 -11.79 11.97 -3.62
CA GLY A 236 -12.05 13.35 -3.22
C GLY A 236 -13.05 13.51 -2.08
N ILE A 237 -13.45 12.41 -1.42
CA ILE A 237 -14.40 12.42 -0.30
C ILE A 237 -13.67 12.08 1.00
N TRP A 238 -13.86 12.93 2.02
CA TRP A 238 -13.35 12.68 3.35
C TRP A 238 -14.03 11.48 3.99
N GLN A 239 -13.25 10.44 4.23
CA GLN A 239 -13.60 9.29 5.03
C GLN A 239 -13.31 9.61 6.50
N ASN A 240 -14.36 9.60 7.32
CA ASN A 240 -14.19 9.69 8.76
C ASN A 240 -14.00 8.28 9.29
N ALA A 241 -12.79 7.96 9.77
CA ALA A 241 -12.63 6.79 10.61
C ALA A 241 -13.28 7.14 11.97
N LEU A 242 -14.60 6.96 12.06
CA LEU A 242 -15.42 7.37 13.19
C LEU A 242 -14.86 6.76 14.48
N LEU A 243 -14.14 7.57 15.24
CA LEU A 243 -13.90 7.32 16.65
C LEU A 243 -15.14 7.83 17.39
N GLU A 244 -15.79 6.96 18.16
CA GLU A 244 -16.85 7.36 19.09
C GLU A 244 -16.36 8.52 19.98
N CYS A 245 -16.71 9.75 19.60
CA CYS A 245 -16.37 10.96 20.34
C CYS A 245 -17.65 11.75 20.59
N PRO A 246 -18.21 11.72 21.81
CA PRO A 246 -19.49 12.36 22.13
C PRO A 246 -19.35 13.89 22.34
N SER A 247 -18.65 14.61 21.45
CA SER A 247 -18.41 16.07 21.60
C SER A 247 -18.49 16.82 20.26
N PRO A 248 -19.10 18.02 20.22
CA PRO A 248 -19.40 18.76 18.98
C PRO A 248 -18.21 19.55 18.38
N VAL A 249 -16.97 19.17 18.68
CA VAL A 249 -15.79 19.70 17.96
C VAL A 249 -15.08 18.49 17.36
N VAL A 250 -15.50 18.16 16.14
CA VAL A 250 -15.10 16.96 15.39
C VAL A 250 -13.94 17.34 14.48
N ILE A 251 -12.71 16.90 14.78
CA ILE A 251 -11.82 16.25 13.80
C ILE A 251 -10.94 15.25 14.57
N SER A 252 -11.35 13.98 14.54
CA SER A 252 -10.59 12.83 15.04
C SER A 252 -10.40 11.87 13.89
N LEU A 253 -9.18 11.78 13.36
CA LEU A 253 -8.74 10.98 12.21
C LEU A 253 -9.72 10.92 11.02
N ARG A 254 -9.37 11.63 9.94
CA ARG A 254 -10.02 11.47 8.64
C ARG A 254 -8.97 11.29 7.55
N PHE A 255 -9.35 10.70 6.44
CA PHE A 255 -8.49 10.60 5.27
C PHE A 255 -9.30 10.78 3.99
N MET A 256 -8.61 11.04 2.89
CA MET A 256 -9.20 11.19 1.57
C MET A 256 -8.28 10.53 0.57
N ILE A 257 -8.83 9.64 -0.27
CA ILE A 257 -8.11 9.06 -1.40
C ILE A 257 -8.39 9.93 -2.62
N LEU A 258 -7.36 10.21 -3.41
CA LEU A 258 -7.41 10.97 -4.65
C LEU A 258 -6.88 10.09 -5.78
N LYS A 259 -7.49 10.20 -6.95
CA LYS A 259 -7.00 9.52 -8.16
C LYS A 259 -5.79 10.24 -8.75
N ASP A 260 -4.95 9.49 -9.44
CA ASP A 260 -4.08 10.06 -10.44
C ASP A 260 -4.87 10.49 -11.68
N GLU A 261 -4.41 11.54 -12.37
CA GLU A 261 -5.01 11.95 -13.64
C GLU A 261 -4.25 11.43 -14.86
N VAL A 262 -3.06 10.86 -14.65
CA VAL A 262 -2.30 10.18 -15.71
C VAL A 262 -2.68 8.71 -15.78
N HIS A 263 -2.73 8.04 -14.63
CA HIS A 263 -3.18 6.64 -14.50
C HIS A 263 -4.45 6.52 -13.62
N PRO A 264 -5.58 7.16 -13.99
CA PRO A 264 -6.81 7.17 -13.19
C PRO A 264 -7.43 5.79 -12.93
N GLU A 265 -7.02 4.80 -13.69
CA GLU A 265 -7.47 3.43 -13.62
C GLU A 265 -6.75 2.58 -12.58
N MET A 266 -5.63 3.05 -12.03
CA MET A 266 -4.81 2.29 -11.08
C MET A 266 -4.37 3.16 -9.90
N ASP A 267 -3.66 4.26 -10.16
CA ASP A 267 -2.87 4.94 -9.14
C ASP A 267 -3.72 5.86 -8.27
N THR A 268 -3.48 5.78 -6.96
CA THR A 268 -4.15 6.65 -6.00
C THR A 268 -3.18 7.17 -4.95
N CYS A 269 -3.47 8.38 -4.46
CA CYS A 269 -2.76 9.00 -3.37
C CYS A 269 -3.69 9.30 -2.20
N ILE A 270 -3.13 9.57 -1.02
CA ILE A 270 -3.91 9.78 0.18
C ILE A 270 -3.49 11.03 0.96
N ILE A 271 -4.50 11.74 1.46
CA ILE A 271 -4.35 12.79 2.45
C ILE A 271 -4.89 12.26 3.78
N VAL A 272 -4.08 12.28 4.83
CA VAL A 272 -4.50 11.92 6.19
C VAL A 272 -4.49 13.17 7.06
N GLU A 273 -5.60 13.40 7.77
CA GLU A 273 -5.70 14.50 8.75
C GLU A 273 -6.00 13.98 10.15
N TYR A 274 -5.16 14.37 11.11
CA TYR A 274 -5.31 14.00 12.50
C TYR A 274 -5.04 15.19 13.42
N LYS A 275 -6.08 15.62 14.16
CA LYS A 275 -6.01 16.74 15.11
C LYS A 275 -5.43 18.04 14.51
N GLY A 276 -5.77 18.30 13.25
CA GLY A 276 -5.29 19.46 12.49
C GLY A 276 -3.91 19.28 11.85
N HIS A 277 -3.26 18.13 12.05
CA HIS A 277 -2.06 17.77 11.30
C HIS A 277 -2.41 17.12 9.98
N MET A 278 -1.74 17.50 8.89
CA MET A 278 -2.01 17.00 7.55
C MET A 278 -0.79 16.30 6.95
N ILE A 279 -1.00 15.08 6.45
CA ILE A 279 0.02 14.26 5.81
C ILE A 279 -0.45 13.97 4.40
N LEU A 280 0.41 14.27 3.41
CA LEU A 280 0.19 13.95 2.01
C LEU A 280 1.13 12.82 1.62
N ASN A 281 0.57 11.71 1.16
CA ASN A 281 1.32 10.62 0.57
C ASN A 281 0.94 10.52 -0.90
N THR A 282 1.82 10.92 -1.82
CA THR A 282 1.57 10.84 -3.26
C THR A 282 1.83 9.46 -3.85
N VAL A 283 2.50 8.58 -3.11
CA VAL A 283 2.96 7.26 -3.58
C VAL A 283 3.61 7.43 -4.96
N ASP A 284 3.05 6.80 -5.99
CA ASP A 284 3.59 6.73 -7.35
C ASP A 284 2.81 7.63 -8.34
N CYS A 285 1.81 8.37 -7.86
CA CYS A 285 0.97 9.20 -8.72
C CYS A 285 1.81 10.23 -9.49
N THR A 286 1.63 10.27 -10.80
CA THR A 286 2.34 11.23 -11.67
C THR A 286 1.75 12.63 -11.57
N ARG A 287 0.43 12.76 -11.51
CA ARG A 287 -0.27 14.05 -11.42
C ARG A 287 -1.59 13.94 -10.63
N PRO A 288 -1.51 13.63 -9.33
CA PRO A 288 -2.69 13.42 -8.50
C PRO A 288 -3.58 14.67 -8.45
N ASN A 289 -4.90 14.47 -8.62
CA ASN A 289 -5.92 15.53 -8.59
C ASN A 289 -5.59 16.75 -9.49
N HIS A 290 -5.10 16.50 -10.71
CA HIS A 290 -4.64 17.49 -11.69
C HIS A 290 -3.45 18.35 -11.23
N GLY A 291 -2.76 17.95 -10.16
CA GLY A 291 -1.73 18.74 -9.48
C GLY A 291 -2.29 19.72 -8.44
N ARG A 292 -3.59 19.66 -8.13
CA ARG A 292 -4.21 20.46 -7.06
C ARG A 292 -4.08 19.75 -5.73
N LEU A 293 -2.91 19.91 -5.11
CA LEU A 293 -2.56 19.31 -3.84
C LEU A 293 -2.54 20.35 -2.71
N PRO A 294 -2.73 19.94 -1.45
CA PRO A 294 -2.65 20.86 -0.32
C PRO A 294 -1.23 21.42 -0.16
N HIS A 295 -1.14 22.73 0.06
CA HIS A 295 0.11 23.40 0.41
C HIS A 295 0.36 23.34 1.93
N ASN A 296 1.61 23.48 2.33
CA ASN A 296 2.04 23.60 3.74
C ASN A 296 1.61 22.42 4.63
N VAL A 297 1.51 21.22 4.04
CA VAL A 297 1.29 19.99 4.81
C VAL A 297 2.43 19.75 5.80
N ASP A 298 2.14 19.05 6.89
CA ASP A 298 3.14 18.78 7.92
C ASP A 298 4.18 17.75 7.44
N LEU A 299 3.73 16.76 6.68
CA LEU A 299 4.58 15.75 6.06
C LEU A 299 4.10 15.48 4.63
N MET A 300 5.04 15.47 3.69
CA MET A 300 4.84 14.99 2.33
C MET A 300 5.75 13.77 2.07
N MET A 301 5.18 12.73 1.48
CA MET A 301 5.89 11.52 1.04
C MET A 301 5.65 11.29 -0.45
N SER A 302 6.70 10.93 -1.19
CA SER A 302 6.62 10.56 -2.61
C SER A 302 7.76 9.64 -3.04
N ASP A 303 7.53 8.90 -4.10
CA ASP A 303 8.58 8.27 -4.93
C ASP A 303 9.64 9.28 -5.40
N PHE A 304 10.81 8.76 -5.78
CA PHE A 304 11.94 9.60 -6.20
C PHE A 304 12.94 8.94 -7.15
N ALA A 305 13.09 7.61 -7.11
CA ALA A 305 14.29 7.00 -7.67
C ALA A 305 14.24 6.81 -9.19
N GLY A 306 13.04 6.64 -9.76
CA GLY A 306 12.85 6.20 -11.14
C GLY A 306 13.28 4.74 -11.35
N GLY A 307 13.23 4.30 -12.60
CA GLY A 307 13.67 2.95 -13.00
C GLY A 307 12.58 1.88 -12.91
N ALA A 308 11.34 2.30 -12.68
CA ALA A 308 10.15 1.46 -12.68
C ALA A 308 9.61 1.19 -14.11
N SER A 309 10.49 0.84 -15.05
CA SER A 309 10.11 0.60 -16.45
C SER A 309 11.13 -0.26 -17.16
N GLY A 310 10.66 -1.19 -18.00
CA GLY A 310 11.52 -1.93 -18.91
C GLY A 310 12.27 -1.04 -19.91
N PHE A 311 11.79 0.18 -20.21
CA PHE A 311 12.46 1.10 -21.13
C PHE A 311 13.56 1.91 -20.43
N PRO A 312 14.75 2.07 -21.03
CA PRO A 312 15.15 1.53 -22.34
C PRO A 312 15.88 0.18 -22.24
N MET A 313 16.00 -0.39 -21.04
CA MET A 313 16.95 -1.47 -20.78
C MET A 313 16.63 -2.76 -21.53
N THR A 314 15.35 -3.10 -21.58
CA THR A 314 14.82 -4.28 -22.26
C THR A 314 14.81 -4.13 -23.79
N PHE A 315 15.15 -2.96 -24.33
CA PHE A 315 15.09 -2.71 -25.78
C PHE A 315 16.42 -2.99 -26.47
N SER A 316 16.34 -3.53 -27.68
CA SER A 316 17.48 -3.90 -28.51
C SER A 316 17.26 -3.49 -29.98
N GLY A 317 18.37 -3.41 -30.73
CA GLY A 317 18.37 -3.02 -32.14
C GLY A 317 18.26 -1.51 -32.38
N GLY A 318 18.47 -1.08 -33.63
CA GLY A 318 18.33 0.32 -34.04
C GLY A 318 19.17 1.29 -33.17
N LYS A 319 18.50 2.29 -32.58
CA LYS A 319 19.14 3.33 -31.76
C LYS A 319 19.49 2.90 -30.33
N TYR A 320 19.04 1.72 -29.88
CA TYR A 320 19.16 1.26 -28.49
C TYR A 320 20.56 0.71 -28.16
N THR A 321 21.60 1.47 -28.48
CA THR A 321 22.98 1.15 -28.08
C THR A 321 23.17 1.38 -26.57
N GLU A 322 24.16 0.71 -25.97
CA GLU A 322 24.46 0.89 -24.54
C GLU A 322 24.80 2.34 -24.18
N SER A 323 25.50 3.06 -25.06
CA SER A 323 25.77 4.49 -24.89
C SER A 323 24.49 5.32 -24.89
N TRP A 324 23.58 5.06 -25.83
CA TRP A 324 22.30 5.78 -25.92
C TRP A 324 21.43 5.51 -24.68
N LYS A 325 21.36 4.25 -24.23
CA LYS A 325 20.62 3.86 -23.02
C LYS A 325 21.16 4.60 -21.79
N ALA A 326 22.48 4.63 -21.61
CA ALA A 326 23.13 5.33 -20.50
C ALA A 326 22.82 6.83 -20.51
N ASP A 327 22.91 7.48 -21.67
CA ASP A 327 22.59 8.90 -21.83
C ASP A 327 21.10 9.19 -21.59
N PHE A 328 20.21 8.35 -22.12
CA PHE A 328 18.77 8.45 -21.90
C PHE A 328 18.43 8.36 -20.40
N ILE A 329 18.92 7.33 -19.72
CA ILE A 329 18.65 7.11 -18.29
C ILE A 329 19.17 8.28 -17.48
N LYS A 330 20.41 8.73 -17.73
CA LYS A 330 20.97 9.90 -17.04
C LYS A 330 20.11 11.15 -17.18
N ASN A 331 19.57 11.41 -18.38
CA ASN A 331 18.71 12.56 -18.63
C ASN A 331 17.35 12.41 -17.95
N GLU A 332 16.69 11.25 -18.07
CA GLU A 332 15.40 10.98 -17.44
C GLU A 332 15.52 11.09 -15.91
N ARG A 333 16.55 10.50 -15.30
CA ARG A 333 16.76 10.58 -13.84
C ARG A 333 16.96 12.02 -13.38
N LYS A 334 17.68 12.83 -14.16
CA LYS A 334 17.85 14.26 -13.90
C LYS A 334 16.53 15.02 -14.02
N GLU A 335 15.70 14.72 -15.01
CA GLU A 335 14.38 15.34 -15.18
C GLU A 335 13.45 15.00 -14.02
N LEU A 336 13.36 13.73 -13.64
CA LEU A 336 12.58 13.27 -12.48
C LEU A 336 13.05 13.96 -11.19
N MET A 337 14.36 14.00 -10.94
CA MET A 337 14.95 14.65 -9.77
C MET A 337 14.55 16.13 -9.67
N ASN A 338 14.63 16.85 -10.80
CA ASN A 338 14.26 18.26 -10.87
C ASN A 338 12.75 18.45 -10.68
N TYR A 339 11.93 17.60 -11.30
CA TYR A 339 10.48 17.62 -11.15
C TYR A 339 10.07 17.43 -9.69
N LYS A 340 10.59 16.41 -9.00
CA LYS A 340 10.27 16.15 -7.58
C LYS A 340 10.72 17.32 -6.69
N ALA A 341 11.92 17.86 -6.90
CA ALA A 341 12.38 19.03 -6.15
C ALA A 341 11.49 20.28 -6.38
N GLN A 342 11.05 20.51 -7.62
CA GLN A 342 10.11 21.60 -7.95
C GLN A 342 8.73 21.38 -7.33
N LEU A 343 8.22 20.14 -7.36
CA LEU A 343 6.94 19.79 -6.73
C LEU A 343 6.98 20.08 -5.22
N VAL A 344 7.99 19.58 -4.52
CA VAL A 344 8.19 19.85 -3.08
C VAL A 344 8.32 21.34 -2.82
N LYS A 345 9.10 22.07 -3.64
CA LYS A 345 9.22 23.51 -3.52
C LYS A 345 7.88 24.24 -3.76
N SER A 346 7.02 23.76 -4.64
CA SER A 346 5.72 24.40 -4.90
C SER A 346 4.72 24.17 -3.76
N LEU A 347 4.74 22.98 -3.15
CA LEU A 347 3.81 22.60 -2.09
C LEU A 347 4.26 23.08 -0.70
N GLN A 348 5.56 23.39 -0.51
CA GLN A 348 6.11 23.90 0.74
C GLN A 348 5.77 23.03 1.99
N PRO A 349 5.91 21.69 1.94
CA PRO A 349 5.69 20.87 3.13
C PRO A 349 6.69 21.25 4.24
N LYS A 350 6.31 21.08 5.51
CA LYS A 350 7.24 21.33 6.63
C LYS A 350 8.34 20.26 6.67
N ILE A 351 7.96 19.01 6.40
CA ILE A 351 8.88 17.87 6.29
C ILE A 351 8.60 17.13 4.98
N TYR A 352 9.65 16.83 4.22
CA TYR A 352 9.62 15.95 3.06
C TYR A 352 10.34 14.64 3.34
N CYS A 353 9.75 13.52 2.92
CA CYS A 353 10.30 12.19 3.07
C CYS A 353 10.23 11.43 1.73
N PRO A 354 11.36 11.22 1.03
CA PRO A 354 11.38 10.32 -0.12
C PRO A 354 11.18 8.87 0.33
N PHE A 355 10.28 8.13 -0.33
CA PHE A 355 9.98 6.71 -0.06
C PHE A 355 9.56 6.00 -1.35
N ALA A 356 8.99 4.78 -1.29
CA ALA A 356 8.38 4.08 -2.45
C ALA A 356 9.28 3.96 -3.69
N SER A 357 10.59 3.75 -3.49
CA SER A 357 11.50 3.50 -4.62
C SER A 357 12.64 2.54 -4.28
N TYR A 358 12.55 1.86 -3.13
CA TYR A 358 13.60 1.00 -2.59
C TYR A 358 13.40 -0.46 -3.01
N PHE A 359 13.70 -0.76 -4.27
CA PHE A 359 13.74 -2.12 -4.81
C PHE A 359 15.07 -2.38 -5.53
N VAL A 360 15.35 -3.65 -5.81
CA VAL A 360 16.52 -4.10 -6.55
C VAL A 360 16.17 -5.27 -7.46
N GLU A 361 16.78 -5.31 -8.64
CA GLU A 361 16.73 -6.42 -9.59
C GLU A 361 17.69 -7.53 -9.11
N ALA A 362 17.36 -8.18 -7.99
CA ALA A 362 18.28 -9.05 -7.26
C ALA A 362 18.54 -10.41 -7.91
N HIS A 363 17.62 -10.91 -8.72
CA HIS A 363 17.76 -12.24 -9.30
C HIS A 363 18.99 -12.30 -10.25
N PRO A 364 19.82 -13.36 -10.21
CA PRO A 364 21.05 -13.45 -11.02
C PRO A 364 20.87 -13.18 -12.52
N SER A 365 19.81 -13.70 -13.14
CA SER A 365 19.48 -13.45 -14.55
C SER A 365 19.18 -11.98 -14.89
N ASP A 366 18.87 -11.15 -13.89
CA ASP A 366 18.57 -9.71 -14.06
C ASP A 366 19.81 -8.82 -13.85
N ARG A 367 21.00 -9.44 -13.79
CA ARG A 367 22.28 -8.74 -13.58
C ARG A 367 22.48 -7.55 -14.53
N TYR A 368 22.20 -7.73 -15.82
CA TYR A 368 22.33 -6.64 -16.79
C TYR A 368 21.48 -5.43 -16.42
N ILE A 369 20.22 -5.66 -16.06
CA ILE A 369 19.28 -4.61 -15.64
C ILE A 369 19.78 -3.94 -14.36
N LYS A 370 20.18 -4.72 -13.36
CA LYS A 370 20.71 -4.21 -12.09
C LYS A 370 21.90 -3.27 -12.29
N GLU A 371 22.81 -3.61 -13.21
CA GLU A 371 24.05 -2.87 -13.44
C GLU A 371 23.83 -1.57 -14.24
N THR A 372 22.74 -1.46 -14.99
CA THR A 372 22.53 -0.38 -15.96
C THR A 372 21.31 0.50 -15.67
N ASN A 373 20.28 -0.03 -14.98
CA ASN A 373 19.11 0.71 -14.50
C ASN A 373 19.45 1.57 -13.27
N THR A 374 20.33 2.56 -13.47
CA THR A 374 20.73 3.49 -12.39
C THR A 374 19.53 4.27 -11.86
N LYS A 375 19.43 4.40 -10.54
CA LYS A 375 18.32 5.03 -9.82
C LYS A 375 18.80 6.28 -9.09
N ASN A 376 17.94 7.28 -8.97
CA ASN A 376 18.24 8.49 -8.19
C ASN A 376 18.45 8.15 -6.71
N ASN A 377 19.30 8.92 -6.03
CA ASN A 377 19.56 8.78 -4.60
C ASN A 377 18.72 9.77 -3.76
N ALA A 378 18.16 9.30 -2.65
CA ALA A 378 17.31 10.09 -1.77
C ALA A 378 18.05 11.27 -1.12
N ASP A 379 19.33 11.09 -0.76
CA ASP A 379 20.14 12.13 -0.14
C ASP A 379 20.51 13.24 -1.14
N GLU A 380 20.70 12.88 -2.41
CA GLU A 380 20.89 13.86 -3.49
C GLU A 380 19.63 14.70 -3.74
N LEU A 381 18.45 14.06 -3.78
CA LEU A 381 17.17 14.78 -3.85
C LEU A 381 17.01 15.73 -2.67
N ASN A 382 17.29 15.24 -1.47
CA ASN A 382 17.21 16.02 -0.25
C ASN A 382 18.18 17.21 -0.25
N ALA A 383 19.40 17.04 -0.78
CA ALA A 383 20.36 18.12 -0.95
C ALA A 383 19.85 19.19 -1.95
N LEU A 384 19.24 18.76 -3.06
CA LEU A 384 18.66 19.66 -4.06
C LEU A 384 17.47 20.46 -3.49
N ILE A 385 16.60 19.82 -2.70
CA ILE A 385 15.48 20.47 -2.01
C ILE A 385 16.03 21.50 -1.01
N LYS A 386 16.98 21.13 -0.14
CA LYS A 386 17.59 22.04 0.83
C LYS A 386 18.25 23.26 0.16
N LYS A 387 18.87 23.07 -1.00
CA LYS A 387 19.46 24.17 -1.78
C LYS A 387 18.40 25.11 -2.35
N SER A 388 17.27 24.59 -2.82
CA SER A 388 16.24 25.37 -3.53
C SER A 388 15.11 25.90 -2.65
N ALA A 389 14.92 25.32 -1.45
CA ALA A 389 13.90 25.63 -0.46
C ALA A 389 14.43 25.31 0.97
N PRO A 390 15.35 26.12 1.52
CA PRO A 390 16.03 25.84 2.80
C PRO A 390 15.13 25.79 4.04
N GLY A 391 13.89 26.29 3.94
CA GLY A 391 12.89 26.20 5.01
C GLY A 391 12.25 24.81 5.15
N ILE A 392 12.44 23.92 4.18
CA ILE A 392 11.87 22.57 4.19
C ILE A 392 12.85 21.61 4.88
N THR A 393 12.37 20.91 5.91
CA THR A 393 13.14 19.83 6.53
C THR A 393 13.00 18.57 5.68
N THR A 394 14.08 17.79 5.53
CA THR A 394 14.01 16.50 4.82
C THR A 394 14.41 15.34 5.73
N TRP A 395 13.81 14.18 5.51
CA TRP A 395 14.11 12.94 6.23
C TRP A 395 14.20 11.75 5.28
N THR A 396 15.42 11.23 5.07
CA THR A 396 15.63 9.92 4.42
C THR A 396 15.41 8.83 5.47
N PRO A 397 14.37 7.99 5.34
CA PRO A 397 14.06 7.00 6.35
C PRO A 397 14.96 5.76 6.20
N LYS A 398 15.25 5.09 7.32
CA LYS A 398 15.90 3.77 7.39
C LYS A 398 14.91 2.77 7.99
N PRO A 399 14.92 1.49 7.60
CA PRO A 399 14.03 0.49 8.18
C PRO A 399 14.04 0.53 9.71
N GLY A 400 12.86 0.66 10.32
CA GLY A 400 12.67 0.79 11.77
C GLY A 400 12.88 2.20 12.34
N ALA A 401 13.31 3.18 11.53
CA ALA A 401 13.43 4.56 11.97
C ALA A 401 12.05 5.18 12.21
N VAL A 402 11.95 5.97 13.28
CA VAL A 402 10.72 6.64 13.71
C VAL A 402 10.91 8.15 13.68
N LEU A 403 10.06 8.85 12.93
CA LEU A 403 9.88 10.29 13.00
C LEU A 403 8.74 10.62 13.97
N ASP A 404 9.06 11.23 15.10
CA ASP A 404 8.08 11.89 15.96
C ASP A 404 7.69 13.23 15.34
N LEU A 405 6.68 13.18 14.45
CA LEU A 405 6.23 14.32 13.68
C LEU A 405 5.72 15.44 14.59
N ALA A 406 5.02 15.11 15.68
CA ALA A 406 4.59 16.13 16.66
C ALA A 406 5.78 16.89 17.25
N LEU A 407 6.84 16.18 17.65
CA LEU A 407 8.05 16.80 18.19
C LEU A 407 8.82 17.59 17.13
N ALA A 408 8.94 17.05 15.91
CA ALA A 408 9.64 17.69 14.80
C ALA A 408 9.02 19.05 14.45
N LEU A 409 7.69 19.15 14.50
CA LEU A 409 6.96 20.39 14.21
C LEU A 409 7.08 21.45 15.31
N MET A 410 7.27 21.04 16.57
CA MET A 410 7.46 21.98 17.70
C MET A 410 8.88 22.52 17.78
N SER A 411 9.88 21.70 17.46
CA SER A 411 11.28 22.08 17.45
C SER A 411 12.02 21.22 16.42
N PRO A 412 12.26 21.76 15.21
CA PRO A 412 12.99 21.07 14.15
C PRO A 412 14.40 20.72 14.66
N SER A 413 14.58 19.50 15.13
CA SER A 413 15.84 19.03 15.68
C SER A 413 15.97 17.53 15.45
N ARG A 414 17.22 17.05 15.37
CA ARG A 414 17.51 15.62 15.23
C ARG A 414 16.88 14.75 16.33
N LYS A 415 16.54 15.36 17.47
CA LYS A 415 15.89 14.68 18.61
C LYS A 415 14.49 14.14 18.30
N ALA A 416 13.87 14.56 17.20
CA ALA A 416 12.58 14.05 16.75
C ALA A 416 12.68 12.77 15.92
N ILE A 417 13.88 12.34 15.53
CA ILE A 417 14.08 11.10 14.78
C ILE A 417 14.80 10.10 15.68
N THR A 418 14.23 8.91 15.79
CA THR A 418 14.86 7.76 16.42
C THR A 418 15.30 6.81 15.31
N ASP A 419 16.61 6.63 15.14
CA ASP A 419 17.15 5.65 14.20
C ASP A 419 17.00 4.22 14.77
N PRO A 420 17.01 3.20 13.91
CA PRO A 420 17.14 1.82 14.37
C PRO A 420 18.43 1.63 15.20
N PRO A 421 18.47 0.62 16.10
CA PRO A 421 19.65 0.32 16.91
C PRO A 421 20.93 0.19 16.08
N SER A 422 22.07 0.59 16.64
CA SER A 422 23.37 0.42 15.98
C SER A 422 23.62 -1.06 15.66
N GLY A 423 24.09 -1.35 14.43
CA GLY A 423 24.29 -2.71 13.94
C GLY A 423 23.05 -3.39 13.35
N THR A 424 21.89 -2.72 13.33
CA THR A 424 20.71 -3.23 12.59
C THR A 424 21.06 -3.36 11.11
N ASN A 425 20.78 -4.52 10.53
CA ASN A 425 20.94 -4.70 9.10
C ASN A 425 19.89 -3.88 8.35
N ILE A 426 20.33 -2.99 7.47
CA ILE A 426 19.47 -2.07 6.73
C ILE A 426 19.11 -2.64 5.36
N TYR A 427 20.07 -3.30 4.73
CA TYR A 427 19.94 -3.81 3.37
C TYR A 427 19.81 -5.32 3.40
N LYS A 428 18.94 -5.82 2.52
CA LYS A 428 18.78 -7.24 2.34
C LYS A 428 19.99 -7.80 1.58
N ASP A 429 20.52 -8.93 2.05
CA ASP A 429 21.70 -9.60 1.48
C ASP A 429 21.35 -10.92 0.77
N SER A 430 20.14 -11.43 1.00
CA SER A 430 19.66 -12.71 0.52
C SER A 430 18.15 -12.68 0.28
N TRP A 431 17.69 -13.45 -0.72
CA TRP A 431 16.29 -13.55 -1.11
C TRP A 431 15.95 -15.00 -1.43
N ASP A 432 14.72 -15.41 -1.15
CA ASP A 432 14.22 -16.77 -1.38
C ASP A 432 13.80 -16.97 -2.86
N PHE A 433 14.74 -16.88 -3.80
CA PHE A 433 14.43 -16.94 -5.23
C PHE A 433 13.64 -18.19 -5.62
N ASP A 434 14.13 -19.38 -5.23
CA ASP A 434 13.56 -20.67 -5.63
C ASP A 434 12.08 -20.78 -5.28
N LEU A 435 11.69 -20.32 -4.09
CA LEU A 435 10.29 -20.36 -3.63
C LEU A 435 9.33 -19.71 -4.62
N TYR A 436 9.70 -18.53 -5.16
CA TYR A 436 8.84 -17.76 -6.05
C TYR A 436 9.06 -18.12 -7.52
N VAL A 437 10.30 -18.40 -7.93
CA VAL A 437 10.62 -18.80 -9.30
C VAL A 437 10.02 -20.17 -9.63
N ASP A 438 10.02 -21.12 -8.68
CA ASP A 438 9.38 -22.43 -8.86
C ASP A 438 7.88 -22.30 -9.05
N GLU A 439 7.22 -21.37 -8.35
CA GLU A 439 5.79 -21.10 -8.53
C GLU A 439 5.49 -20.62 -9.96
N LEU A 440 6.30 -19.71 -10.50
CA LEU A 440 6.20 -19.27 -11.89
C LEU A 440 6.44 -20.44 -12.86
N ASN A 441 7.50 -21.23 -12.61
CA ASN A 441 7.91 -22.33 -13.46
C ASN A 441 6.90 -23.50 -13.49
N ARG A 442 6.03 -23.65 -12.48
CA ARG A 442 4.89 -24.60 -12.55
C ARG A 442 3.95 -24.29 -13.72
N ALA A 443 3.93 -23.07 -14.25
CA ALA A 443 3.15 -22.75 -15.44
C ALA A 443 3.73 -23.38 -16.71
N ILE A 444 5.04 -23.68 -16.76
CA ILE A 444 5.71 -24.22 -17.94
C ILE A 444 5.08 -25.54 -18.38
N THR A 445 4.76 -26.44 -17.45
CA THR A 445 4.23 -27.77 -17.76
C THR A 445 2.71 -27.84 -17.77
N ALA A 446 2.00 -26.70 -17.68
CA ALA A 446 0.54 -26.70 -17.67
C ALA A 446 -0.05 -27.25 -18.98
N GLU A 447 -1.11 -28.06 -18.85
CA GLU A 447 -1.72 -28.81 -19.97
C GLU A 447 -2.10 -27.91 -21.15
N ILE A 448 -2.58 -26.69 -20.87
CA ILE A 448 -2.97 -25.72 -21.90
C ILE A 448 -1.86 -25.47 -22.93
N PHE A 449 -0.59 -25.47 -22.50
CA PHE A 449 0.55 -25.17 -23.35
C PHE A 449 0.99 -26.36 -24.20
N LYS A 450 0.36 -27.54 -24.08
CA LYS A 450 0.55 -28.65 -25.03
C LYS A 450 -0.25 -28.45 -26.32
N HIS A 451 -1.21 -27.54 -26.32
CA HIS A 451 -2.12 -27.31 -27.44
C HIS A 451 -1.89 -25.94 -28.06
N LYS A 452 -1.28 -25.87 -29.26
CA LYS A 452 -0.95 -24.61 -29.95
C LYS A 452 -2.12 -23.63 -30.09
N SER A 453 -3.36 -24.12 -30.09
CA SER A 453 -4.59 -23.31 -30.11
C SER A 453 -4.77 -22.39 -28.89
N TRP A 454 -4.01 -22.57 -27.80
CA TRP A 454 -4.04 -21.66 -26.65
C TRP A 454 -3.71 -20.23 -27.05
N ILE A 455 -2.84 -20.04 -28.06
CA ILE A 455 -2.43 -18.73 -28.58
C ILE A 455 -3.68 -17.99 -29.06
N GLN A 456 -4.43 -18.61 -29.97
CA GLN A 456 -5.66 -18.03 -30.50
C GLN A 456 -6.67 -17.77 -29.39
N PHE A 457 -6.85 -18.72 -28.47
CA PHE A 457 -7.77 -18.59 -27.35
C PHE A 457 -7.43 -17.38 -26.46
N TYR A 458 -6.15 -17.21 -26.09
CA TYR A 458 -5.67 -16.12 -25.25
C TYR A 458 -5.87 -14.76 -25.92
N TYR A 459 -5.48 -14.60 -27.19
CA TYR A 459 -5.61 -13.30 -27.87
C TYR A 459 -7.06 -12.95 -28.22
N ILE A 460 -7.93 -13.94 -28.45
CA ILE A 460 -9.39 -13.71 -28.55
C ILE A 460 -9.96 -13.24 -27.21
N TRP A 461 -9.57 -13.88 -26.11
CA TRP A 461 -9.94 -13.44 -24.75
C TRP A 461 -9.43 -12.01 -24.49
N ALA A 462 -8.18 -11.73 -24.82
CA ALA A 462 -7.59 -10.40 -24.64
C ALA A 462 -8.35 -9.35 -25.46
N GLY A 463 -8.79 -9.68 -26.68
CA GLY A 463 -9.74 -8.87 -27.44
C GLY A 463 -9.17 -7.67 -28.20
N PHE A 464 -7.85 -7.48 -28.21
CA PHE A 464 -7.21 -6.42 -28.99
C PHE A 464 -7.19 -6.76 -30.49
N LYS A 465 -7.76 -5.90 -31.34
CA LYS A 465 -7.83 -6.08 -32.80
C LYS A 465 -8.11 -4.76 -33.53
N ASN A 466 -8.21 -4.79 -34.87
CA ASN A 466 -8.39 -3.63 -35.73
C ASN A 466 -7.27 -2.59 -35.57
N TYR A 467 -6.03 -3.05 -35.44
CA TYR A 467 -4.86 -2.19 -35.26
C TYR A 467 -3.70 -2.69 -36.13
N ASN A 468 -3.15 -1.82 -36.98
CA ASN A 468 -2.06 -2.20 -37.89
C ASN A 468 -0.75 -2.39 -37.11
N LEU A 469 -0.56 -3.59 -36.57
CA LEU A 469 0.62 -4.00 -35.84
C LEU A 469 0.74 -5.53 -35.92
N VAL A 470 1.93 -6.00 -36.28
CA VAL A 470 2.27 -7.43 -36.20
C VAL A 470 3.25 -7.61 -35.04
N VAL A 471 2.94 -8.52 -34.13
CA VAL A 471 3.82 -8.83 -33.00
C VAL A 471 4.33 -10.25 -33.13
N ARG A 472 5.65 -10.43 -33.03
CA ARG A 472 6.26 -11.74 -32.85
C ARG A 472 6.53 -11.98 -31.39
N VAL A 473 6.05 -13.09 -30.86
CA VAL A 473 6.31 -13.52 -29.49
C VAL A 473 7.18 -14.76 -29.50
N ILE A 474 8.25 -14.73 -28.71
CA ILE A 474 9.24 -15.81 -28.63
C ILE A 474 9.43 -16.18 -27.16
N GLU A 475 9.23 -17.46 -26.83
CA GLU A 475 9.60 -18.01 -25.53
C GLU A 475 11.11 -18.27 -25.46
N THR A 476 11.73 -17.79 -24.39
CA THR A 476 13.17 -17.89 -24.16
C THR A 476 13.50 -18.47 -22.81
N ASP A 477 14.75 -18.87 -22.64
CA ASP A 477 15.35 -19.16 -21.34
C ASP A 477 15.65 -17.87 -20.55
N GLU A 478 16.42 -18.01 -19.48
CA GLU A 478 16.83 -16.93 -18.57
C GLU A 478 17.68 -15.84 -19.23
N ASP A 479 18.43 -16.20 -20.27
CA ASP A 479 19.38 -15.34 -21.00
C ASP A 479 18.78 -14.78 -22.30
N PHE A 480 17.46 -14.88 -22.46
CA PHE A 480 16.72 -14.48 -23.67
C PHE A 480 17.14 -15.23 -24.95
N ILE A 481 17.63 -16.47 -24.80
CA ILE A 481 17.90 -17.37 -25.92
C ILE A 481 16.61 -18.15 -26.22
N PRO A 482 16.15 -18.19 -27.49
CA PRO A 482 14.97 -18.97 -27.88
C PRO A 482 15.09 -20.45 -27.50
N ILE A 483 14.03 -21.01 -26.93
CA ILE A 483 13.99 -22.43 -26.56
C ILE A 483 13.59 -23.26 -27.79
N ASP A 484 14.30 -24.36 -28.08
CA ASP A 484 14.08 -25.20 -29.27
C ASP A 484 12.63 -25.72 -29.42
N ASN A 485 11.98 -26.03 -28.31
CA ASN A 485 10.56 -26.45 -28.25
C ASN A 485 9.64 -25.38 -27.64
N GLY A 486 10.13 -24.13 -27.55
CA GLY A 486 9.35 -22.98 -27.11
C GLY A 486 8.42 -22.47 -28.20
N TYR A 487 7.38 -21.74 -27.80
CA TYR A 487 6.50 -21.08 -28.75
C TYR A 487 7.20 -19.89 -29.41
N ASN A 488 7.09 -19.83 -30.74
CA ASN A 488 7.52 -18.73 -31.59
C ASN A 488 6.42 -18.48 -32.63
N TYR A 489 5.70 -17.36 -32.50
CA TYR A 489 4.51 -17.10 -33.29
C TYR A 489 4.33 -15.62 -33.60
N LEU A 490 3.56 -15.35 -34.66
CA LEU A 490 3.13 -14.02 -35.03
C LEU A 490 1.65 -13.85 -34.65
N VAL A 491 1.31 -12.64 -34.21
CA VAL A 491 -0.05 -12.17 -34.02
C VAL A 491 -0.21 -10.92 -34.88
N ASP A 492 -1.18 -10.96 -35.78
CA ASP A 492 -1.55 -9.82 -36.60
C ASP A 492 -2.81 -9.18 -36.01
N PHE A 493 -2.66 -8.01 -35.40
CA PHE A 493 -3.77 -7.32 -34.76
C PHE A 493 -4.69 -6.57 -35.72
N MET A 494 -4.42 -6.60 -37.04
CA MET A 494 -5.34 -6.00 -38.02
C MET A 494 -6.65 -6.77 -38.04
N ASP A 495 -6.59 -8.08 -38.25
CA ASP A 495 -7.72 -8.99 -38.35
C ASP A 495 -7.77 -10.04 -37.24
N LEU A 496 -6.82 -9.97 -36.29
CA LEU A 496 -6.60 -10.95 -35.22
C LEU A 496 -6.30 -12.34 -35.79
N SER A 497 -5.34 -12.41 -36.72
CA SER A 497 -4.84 -13.65 -37.30
C SER A 497 -3.46 -14.06 -36.75
N PHE A 498 -3.05 -15.29 -37.05
CA PHE A 498 -1.83 -15.91 -36.52
C PHE A 498 -0.97 -16.49 -37.67
N PRO A 499 -0.39 -15.62 -38.51
CA PRO A 499 0.29 -16.06 -39.72
C PRO A 499 1.63 -16.75 -39.42
N THR A 500 2.11 -17.56 -40.36
CA THR A 500 3.44 -18.20 -40.25
C THR A 500 4.58 -17.28 -40.68
N GLN A 501 4.27 -16.21 -41.42
CA GLN A 501 5.22 -15.22 -41.93
C GLN A 501 4.63 -13.82 -41.82
N ARG A 502 5.47 -12.78 -41.88
CA ARG A 502 5.01 -11.40 -41.91
C ARG A 502 4.08 -11.18 -43.12
N PRO A 503 2.95 -10.48 -42.95
CA PRO A 503 2.09 -10.07 -44.05
C PRO A 503 2.85 -9.23 -45.09
N THR A 504 2.45 -9.31 -46.36
CA THR A 504 3.08 -8.52 -47.44
C THR A 504 2.70 -7.04 -47.42
N ARG A 505 1.61 -6.66 -46.74
CA ARG A 505 1.22 -5.26 -46.58
C ARG A 505 2.24 -4.50 -45.73
N GLU A 506 2.27 -3.17 -45.86
CA GLU A 506 3.03 -2.33 -44.94
C GLU A 506 2.45 -2.39 -43.52
N HIS A 507 3.31 -2.67 -42.53
CA HIS A 507 2.93 -2.77 -41.13
C HIS A 507 4.11 -2.47 -40.20
N PRO A 508 3.87 -1.82 -39.07
CA PRO A 508 4.76 -1.86 -37.91
C PRO A 508 4.90 -3.27 -37.35
N TYR A 509 6.08 -3.55 -36.80
CA TYR A 509 6.47 -4.84 -36.27
C TYR A 509 7.13 -4.68 -34.89
N GLU A 510 6.67 -5.45 -33.90
CA GLU A 510 7.35 -5.59 -32.60
C GLU A 510 7.74 -7.07 -32.38
N GLU A 511 8.98 -7.32 -31.98
CA GLU A 511 9.42 -8.63 -31.51
C GLU A 511 9.59 -8.59 -29.98
N ILE A 512 8.97 -9.55 -29.30
CA ILE A 512 8.96 -9.68 -27.84
C ILE A 512 9.47 -11.06 -27.47
N LYS A 513 10.68 -11.11 -26.92
CA LYS A 513 11.25 -12.30 -26.30
C LYS A 513 10.87 -12.30 -24.83
N ASN A 514 10.31 -13.38 -24.32
CA ASN A 514 9.88 -13.46 -22.93
C ASN A 514 10.45 -14.72 -22.26
N ARG A 515 10.89 -14.58 -21.01
CA ARG A 515 11.28 -15.75 -20.20
C ARG A 515 10.07 -16.67 -20.02
N ILE A 516 10.24 -17.93 -20.41
CA ILE A 516 9.16 -18.91 -20.55
C ILE A 516 8.31 -19.08 -19.28
N GLY A 517 8.95 -19.10 -18.10
CA GLY A 517 8.25 -19.25 -16.82
C GLY A 517 7.27 -18.10 -16.56
N VAL A 518 7.69 -16.87 -16.84
CA VAL A 518 6.89 -15.67 -16.56
C VAL A 518 5.78 -15.48 -17.59
N ILE A 519 6.07 -15.60 -18.89
CA ILE A 519 5.03 -15.45 -19.93
C ILE A 519 3.92 -16.49 -19.79
N ARG A 520 4.29 -17.75 -19.49
CA ARG A 520 3.30 -18.80 -19.27
C ARG A 520 2.49 -18.56 -17.99
N TYR A 521 3.11 -18.04 -16.93
CA TYR A 521 2.40 -17.65 -15.72
C TYR A 521 1.40 -16.50 -15.97
N VAL A 522 1.82 -15.46 -16.69
CA VAL A 522 0.99 -14.31 -17.08
C VAL A 522 -0.20 -14.76 -17.94
N VAL A 523 0.04 -15.54 -18.98
CA VAL A 523 -1.00 -16.07 -19.88
C VAL A 523 -1.98 -16.95 -19.11
N LYS A 524 -1.47 -17.92 -18.34
CA LYS A 524 -2.30 -18.88 -17.60
C LYS A 524 -3.23 -18.17 -16.62
N ASN A 525 -2.76 -17.14 -15.93
CA ASN A 525 -3.54 -16.47 -14.89
C ASN A 525 -4.37 -15.29 -15.44
N GLY A 526 -4.13 -14.86 -16.68
CA GLY A 526 -4.76 -13.69 -17.28
C GLY A 526 -4.25 -12.38 -16.71
N LEU A 527 -2.96 -12.30 -16.39
CA LEU A 527 -2.33 -11.12 -15.78
C LEU A 527 -2.03 -10.05 -16.81
N LEU A 528 -1.89 -8.82 -16.31
CA LEU A 528 -1.37 -7.70 -17.09
C LEU A 528 0.08 -7.96 -17.50
N TRP A 529 0.50 -7.37 -18.61
CA TRP A 529 1.87 -7.52 -19.11
C TRP A 529 2.90 -6.71 -18.31
N ASP A 530 2.51 -6.03 -17.23
CA ASP A 530 3.42 -5.35 -16.31
C ASP A 530 4.43 -6.31 -15.67
N ASP A 531 4.02 -7.54 -15.34
CA ASP A 531 4.94 -8.59 -14.86
C ASP A 531 6.05 -8.92 -15.87
N LEU A 532 5.81 -8.67 -17.16
CA LEU A 532 6.80 -8.84 -18.22
C LEU A 532 7.62 -7.57 -18.42
N TYR A 533 6.93 -6.44 -18.58
CA TYR A 533 7.54 -5.18 -18.98
C TYR A 533 8.20 -4.43 -17.82
N ILE A 534 7.45 -4.15 -16.76
CA ILE A 534 7.96 -3.50 -15.53
C ILE A 534 8.84 -4.49 -14.74
N GLY A 535 8.50 -5.79 -14.81
CA GLY A 535 9.28 -6.86 -14.20
C GLY A 535 10.57 -7.22 -14.95
N PHE A 536 10.90 -6.60 -16.08
CA PHE A 536 12.12 -6.88 -16.87
C PHE A 536 12.24 -8.32 -17.41
N GLN A 537 11.12 -9.02 -17.57
CA GLN A 537 11.09 -10.42 -18.00
C GLN A 537 10.94 -10.57 -19.52
N ASN A 538 11.11 -9.46 -20.25
CA ASN A 538 11.11 -9.43 -21.71
C ASN A 538 12.32 -8.68 -22.30
N CYS A 539 12.59 -8.98 -23.58
CA CYS A 539 13.52 -8.25 -24.43
C CYS A 539 12.79 -7.90 -25.74
N LEU A 540 12.85 -6.62 -26.10
CA LEU A 540 11.98 -5.98 -27.08
C LEU A 540 12.80 -5.43 -28.24
N SER A 541 12.28 -5.54 -29.46
CA SER A 541 12.73 -4.76 -30.61
C SER A 541 11.53 -4.34 -31.45
N ARG A 542 11.66 -3.22 -32.17
CA ARG A 542 10.55 -2.66 -32.94
C ARG A 542 11.02 -1.97 -34.22
N GLU A 543 10.22 -2.11 -35.27
CA GLU A 543 10.47 -1.57 -36.60
C GLU A 543 9.15 -1.12 -37.25
N PRO A 544 8.96 0.18 -37.55
CA PRO A 544 9.82 1.30 -37.20
C PRO A 544 9.82 1.57 -35.69
N ASP A 545 10.69 2.48 -35.25
CA ASP A 545 10.82 2.87 -33.84
C ASP A 545 9.65 3.75 -33.35
N VAL A 546 8.49 3.14 -33.15
CA VAL A 546 7.23 3.80 -32.76
C VAL A 546 6.69 3.17 -31.48
N TYR A 547 6.22 3.99 -30.54
CA TYR A 547 5.53 3.48 -29.35
C TYR A 547 4.04 3.27 -29.62
N HIS A 548 3.61 2.01 -29.63
CA HIS A 548 2.22 1.62 -29.88
C HIS A 548 1.36 1.76 -28.61
N HIS A 549 1.10 2.99 -28.17
CA HIS A 549 0.35 3.29 -26.94
C HIS A 549 -0.95 2.48 -26.77
N ARG A 550 -1.77 2.37 -27.83
CA ARG A 550 -3.04 1.61 -27.75
C ARG A 550 -2.82 0.12 -27.48
N PHE A 551 -1.77 -0.47 -28.03
CA PHE A 551 -1.43 -1.87 -27.80
C PHE A 551 -0.91 -2.06 -26.37
N TRP A 552 0.07 -1.26 -25.95
CA TRP A 552 0.65 -1.37 -24.62
C TRP A 552 -0.38 -1.09 -23.52
N ASN A 553 -1.18 -0.01 -23.64
CA ASN A 553 -2.27 0.29 -22.71
C ASN A 553 -3.30 -0.85 -22.64
N HIS A 554 -3.61 -1.52 -23.75
CA HIS A 554 -4.54 -2.65 -23.73
C HIS A 554 -4.03 -3.80 -22.86
N PHE A 555 -2.78 -4.21 -23.04
CA PHE A 555 -2.19 -5.35 -22.33
C PHE A 555 -1.72 -5.03 -20.91
N GLN A 556 -1.49 -3.75 -20.61
CA GLN A 556 -1.08 -3.29 -19.28
C GLN A 556 -2.26 -2.84 -18.42
N THR A 557 -3.43 -2.61 -19.01
CA THR A 557 -4.51 -1.93 -18.28
C THR A 557 -5.90 -2.46 -18.61
N GLU A 558 -6.22 -2.62 -19.89
CA GLU A 558 -7.59 -2.84 -20.38
C GLU A 558 -7.96 -4.32 -20.59
N LEU A 559 -7.08 -5.27 -20.22
CA LEU A 559 -7.42 -6.69 -20.27
C LEU A 559 -8.69 -7.01 -19.47
N PRO A 560 -9.50 -8.00 -19.89
CA PRO A 560 -10.67 -8.41 -19.13
C PRO A 560 -10.34 -8.69 -17.65
N VAL A 561 -11.25 -8.29 -16.75
CA VAL A 561 -11.09 -8.52 -15.31
C VAL A 561 -11.21 -10.01 -14.97
N ALA A 562 -12.09 -10.73 -15.67
CA ALA A 562 -12.16 -12.18 -15.60
C ALA A 562 -11.05 -12.80 -16.45
N GLY A 563 -10.31 -13.75 -15.87
CA GLY A 563 -9.25 -14.45 -16.60
C GLY A 563 -9.78 -15.36 -17.72
N PRO A 564 -8.90 -15.88 -18.59
CA PRO A 564 -9.29 -16.81 -19.64
C PRO A 564 -9.89 -18.10 -19.04
N ASP A 565 -10.95 -18.62 -19.66
CA ASP A 565 -11.58 -19.87 -19.25
C ASP A 565 -10.83 -21.08 -19.83
N TRP A 566 -9.77 -21.48 -19.13
CA TRP A 566 -8.93 -22.59 -19.55
C TRP A 566 -9.61 -23.95 -19.44
N ASP A 567 -10.62 -24.10 -18.58
CA ASP A 567 -11.38 -25.33 -18.46
C ASP A 567 -12.25 -25.54 -19.70
N LEU A 568 -12.95 -24.49 -20.15
CA LEU A 568 -13.68 -24.49 -21.42
C LEU A 568 -12.75 -24.79 -22.60
N PHE A 569 -11.57 -24.15 -22.64
CA PHE A 569 -10.57 -24.41 -23.67
C PHE A 569 -10.18 -25.91 -23.74
N LEU A 570 -9.82 -26.52 -22.60
CA LEU A 570 -9.41 -27.93 -22.55
C LEU A 570 -10.55 -28.90 -22.92
N GLN A 571 -11.79 -28.58 -22.55
CA GLN A 571 -12.97 -29.34 -22.99
C GLN A 571 -13.15 -29.31 -24.51
N GLN A 572 -13.00 -28.12 -25.13
CA GLN A 572 -13.12 -27.95 -26.58
C GLN A 572 -12.04 -28.75 -27.33
N VAL A 573 -10.78 -28.67 -26.89
CA VAL A 573 -9.68 -29.41 -27.52
C VAL A 573 -9.87 -30.93 -27.41
N SER A 574 -10.30 -31.40 -26.24
CA SER A 574 -10.58 -32.82 -26.00
C SER A 574 -11.75 -33.36 -26.84
N SER A 575 -12.75 -32.51 -27.13
CA SER A 575 -13.88 -32.89 -27.99
C SER A 575 -13.46 -33.02 -29.47
N TYR A 576 -12.61 -32.11 -29.94
CA TYR A 576 -12.08 -32.14 -31.30
C TYR A 576 -11.19 -33.37 -31.54
N GLN A 577 -10.33 -33.70 -30.58
CA GLN A 577 -9.51 -34.91 -30.62
C GLN A 577 -10.35 -36.20 -30.66
N ARG A 578 -11.42 -36.28 -29.86
CA ARG A 578 -12.36 -37.42 -29.88
C ARG A 578 -13.16 -37.53 -31.18
N SER A 579 -13.50 -36.40 -31.81
CA SER A 579 -14.17 -36.41 -33.13
C SER A 579 -13.25 -36.72 -34.30
N ALA A 580 -11.92 -36.64 -34.11
CA ALA A 580 -10.91 -36.91 -35.12
C ALA A 580 -10.34 -38.34 -35.06
N GLU A 581 -10.72 -39.14 -34.05
CA GLU A 581 -10.42 -40.58 -34.03
C GLU A 581 -11.30 -41.31 -35.06
N PRO A 582 -10.75 -42.16 -35.95
CA PRO A 582 -11.56 -42.92 -36.89
C PRO A 582 -12.49 -43.86 -36.13
N GLN A 583 -13.80 -43.77 -36.38
CA GLN A 583 -14.74 -44.80 -35.93
C GLN A 583 -14.27 -46.15 -36.50
N GLY A 584 -13.77 -47.01 -35.62
CA GLY A 584 -13.33 -48.35 -35.96
C GLY A 584 -14.46 -49.09 -36.67
N ILE A 585 -14.12 -49.66 -37.82
CA ILE A 585 -14.96 -50.56 -38.62
C ILE A 585 -15.52 -51.64 -37.69
N GLN A 586 -16.82 -51.62 -37.43
CA GLN A 586 -17.53 -52.78 -36.92
C GLN A 586 -17.48 -53.85 -38.00
N THR A 587 -16.65 -54.88 -37.79
CA THR A 587 -16.74 -56.11 -38.56
C THR A 587 -17.94 -56.88 -38.03
N GLU A 588 -18.99 -56.99 -38.84
CA GLU A 588 -20.09 -57.92 -38.63
C GLU A 588 -19.53 -59.34 -38.59
N SER A 589 -19.63 -60.00 -37.44
CA SER A 589 -19.38 -61.44 -37.33
C SER A 589 -20.64 -62.18 -37.75
N GLY A 590 -20.62 -62.71 -38.98
CA GLY A 590 -21.63 -63.63 -39.48
C GLY A 590 -21.62 -64.92 -38.67
N SER A 591 -22.78 -65.26 -38.12
CA SER A 591 -23.05 -66.56 -37.50
C SER A 591 -23.03 -67.67 -38.55
N ALA A 592 -22.15 -68.66 -38.40
CA ALA A 592 -22.25 -69.93 -39.13
C ALA A 592 -22.70 -71.03 -38.15
N SER A 593 -23.90 -71.53 -38.39
CA SER A 593 -24.54 -72.65 -37.71
C SER A 593 -23.88 -73.99 -38.07
N THR A 594 -23.67 -74.80 -37.05
CA THR A 594 -23.33 -76.22 -37.10
C THR A 594 -24.45 -77.06 -37.72
N LEU A 595 -24.11 -77.89 -38.71
CA LEU A 595 -24.79 -79.16 -39.02
C LEU A 595 -23.73 -80.15 -39.55
N PHE A 596 -23.59 -81.24 -38.78
CA PHE A 596 -22.78 -82.47 -38.95
C PHE A 596 -21.28 -82.38 -38.67
#